data_AF-A0A7W7MJR1-F1
#
_entry.id   AF-A0A7W7MJR1-F1
#
_cell.length_a   1.000
_cell.length_b   1.000
_cell.length_c   1.000
_cell.angle_alpha   90.00
_cell.angle_beta   90.00
_cell.angle_gamma   90.00
#
_symmetry.space_group_name_H-M   'P 1'
#
loop_
_entity.id
_entity.type
_entity.pdbx_description
1 polymer ?
#
loop_
_entity_poly.entity_id
_entity_poly.type
_entity_poly.pdbx_seq_one_letter_code
_entity_poly.pdbx_strand_id
1 'polypeptide(L)'
;MAEQQFAEDTLAWRNRRIRAENLPYPDGVLDACEQFDRDHPAWSTSWMPENTGKGWERPAGFGARRTDGARLRGCDDFRPGLDDNVPRTPWAFGVTLADLERRVTEFEALIAAEEDLTRRLTPRVYGGIR
;
A
#
# COMPACT_ATOMS: atom_id res chain seq x y z
N MET A 1 0.74 -16.24 -16.45
CA MET A 1 0.67 -15.67 -15.09
C MET A 1 1.86 -14.76 -14.81
N ALA A 2 3.12 -15.19 -14.98
CA ALA A 2 4.30 -14.32 -14.74
C ALA A 2 4.48 -13.18 -15.78
N GLU A 3 4.18 -13.40 -17.06
CA GLU A 3 4.33 -12.36 -18.10
C GLU A 3 3.35 -11.18 -17.96
N GLN A 4 2.13 -11.42 -17.47
CA GLN A 4 1.16 -10.35 -17.24
C GLN A 4 1.55 -9.50 -16.04
N GLN A 5 2.00 -10.12 -14.94
CA GLN A 5 2.52 -9.44 -13.76
C GLN A 5 3.72 -8.53 -14.12
N PHE A 6 4.67 -9.06 -14.88
CA PHE A 6 5.85 -8.30 -15.34
C PHE A 6 5.49 -7.12 -16.26
N ALA A 7 4.50 -7.30 -17.15
CA ALA A 7 4.02 -6.24 -18.03
C ALA A 7 3.29 -5.13 -17.27
N GLU A 8 2.48 -5.47 -16.26
CA GLU A 8 1.80 -4.51 -15.39
C GLU A 8 2.79 -3.74 -14.51
N ASP A 9 3.79 -4.41 -13.94
CA ASP A 9 4.86 -3.77 -13.17
C ASP A 9 5.65 -2.79 -14.06
N THR A 10 5.97 -3.19 -15.29
CA THR A 10 6.65 -2.32 -16.27
C THR A 10 5.79 -1.10 -16.64
N LEU A 11 4.48 -1.26 -16.77
CA LEU A 11 3.55 -0.16 -17.10
C LEU A 11 3.38 0.80 -15.92
N ALA A 12 3.24 0.29 -14.70
CA ALA A 12 3.16 1.09 -13.48
C ALA A 12 4.45 1.92 -13.28
N TRP A 13 5.62 1.31 -13.50
CA TRP A 13 6.91 1.98 -13.48
C TRP A 13 7.04 3.08 -14.55
N ARG A 14 6.65 2.79 -15.80
CA ARG A 14 6.63 3.78 -16.89
C ARG A 14 5.69 4.95 -16.58
N ASN A 15 4.50 4.66 -16.07
CA ASN A 15 3.54 5.67 -15.67
C ASN A 15 4.04 6.52 -14.49
N ARG A 16 4.85 5.95 -13.58
CA ARG A 16 5.48 6.72 -12.50
C ARG A 16 6.53 7.70 -13.03
N ARG A 17 7.39 7.28 -13.96
CA ARG A 17 8.34 8.22 -14.60
C ARG A 17 7.64 9.33 -15.37
N ILE A 18 6.61 8.99 -16.14
CA ILE A 18 5.76 9.98 -16.81
C ILE A 18 5.11 10.92 -15.78
N ARG A 19 4.66 10.42 -14.63
CA ARG A 19 4.12 11.27 -13.56
C ARG A 19 5.20 12.14 -12.91
N ALA A 20 6.42 11.65 -12.71
CA ALA A 20 7.53 12.43 -12.19
C ALA A 20 8.02 13.51 -13.18
N GLU A 21 7.85 13.27 -14.49
CA GLU A 21 8.12 14.26 -15.54
C GLU A 21 7.04 15.34 -15.60
N ASN A 22 5.77 14.98 -15.36
CA ASN A 22 4.63 15.89 -15.49
C ASN A 22 4.18 16.55 -14.18
N LEU A 23 4.56 15.99 -13.02
CA LEU A 23 4.32 16.54 -11.70
C LEU A 23 5.68 16.90 -11.10
N PRO A 24 5.84 18.07 -10.46
CA PRO A 24 7.12 18.49 -9.89
C PRO A 24 7.46 17.62 -8.66
N TYR A 25 8.01 16.44 -8.91
CA TYR A 25 8.57 15.59 -7.86
C TYR A 25 9.82 16.31 -7.32
N PRO A 26 9.98 16.40 -6.00
CA PRO A 26 11.23 16.89 -5.44
C PRO A 26 12.41 16.02 -5.89
N ASP A 27 13.60 16.62 -5.98
CA ASP A 27 14.82 15.90 -6.38
C ASP A 27 15.05 14.66 -5.50
N GLY A 28 15.44 13.54 -6.13
CA GLY A 28 15.72 12.27 -5.46
C GLY A 28 14.48 11.47 -5.01
N VAL A 29 13.27 12.02 -5.12
CA VAL A 29 12.03 11.31 -4.71
C VAL A 29 11.72 10.12 -5.60
N LEU A 30 11.99 10.22 -6.91
CA LEU A 30 11.80 9.10 -7.82
C LEU A 30 12.70 7.93 -7.43
N ASP A 31 13.99 8.18 -7.23
CA ASP A 31 14.97 7.16 -6.83
C ASP A 31 14.61 6.54 -5.47
N ALA A 32 14.15 7.36 -4.51
CA ALA A 32 13.67 6.89 -3.22
C ALA A 32 12.46 5.94 -3.37
N CYS A 33 11.49 6.27 -4.23
CA CYS A 33 10.35 5.39 -4.50
C CYS A 33 10.79 4.10 -5.20
N GLU A 34 11.71 4.18 -6.17
CA GLU A 34 12.24 3.01 -6.88
C GLU A 34 13.06 2.10 -5.97
N GLN A 35 13.76 2.65 -4.97
CA GLN A 35 14.45 1.89 -3.93
C GLN A 35 13.45 1.25 -2.97
N PHE A 36 12.48 2.00 -2.48
CA PHE A 36 11.45 1.46 -1.58
C PHE A 36 10.71 0.27 -2.19
N ASP A 37 10.28 0.36 -3.44
CA ASP A 37 9.56 -0.74 -4.11
C ASP A 37 10.42 -2.01 -4.26
N ARG A 38 11.76 -1.85 -4.38
CA ARG A 38 12.69 -2.99 -4.40
C ARG A 38 12.81 -3.63 -3.02
N ASP A 39 12.82 -2.82 -1.97
CA ASP A 39 12.92 -3.29 -0.58
C ASP A 39 11.59 -3.86 -0.05
N HIS A 40 10.46 -3.41 -0.61
CA HIS A 40 9.11 -3.86 -0.27
C HIS A 40 8.33 -4.35 -1.51
N PRO A 41 8.64 -5.55 -2.06
CA PRO A 41 8.08 -6.02 -3.33
C PRO A 41 6.55 -6.18 -3.36
N ALA A 42 5.90 -6.31 -2.20
CA ALA A 42 4.44 -6.37 -2.09
C ALA A 42 3.76 -4.98 -2.17
N TRP A 43 4.54 -3.91 -2.27
CA TRP A 43 4.09 -2.53 -2.22
C TRP A 43 4.52 -1.75 -3.46
N SER A 44 3.72 -0.76 -3.82
CA SER A 44 4.02 0.18 -4.89
C SER A 44 3.87 1.60 -4.37
N THR A 45 4.95 2.35 -4.45
CA THR A 45 5.09 3.68 -3.83
C THR A 45 4.97 4.78 -4.86
N SER A 46 4.57 5.97 -4.41
CA SER A 46 4.55 7.17 -5.24
C SER A 46 4.65 8.41 -4.38
N TRP A 47 5.15 9.49 -4.98
CA TRP A 47 5.00 10.81 -4.39
C TRP A 47 3.61 11.35 -4.66
N MET A 48 3.02 11.90 -3.61
CA MET A 48 1.71 12.48 -3.64
C MET A 48 1.84 13.95 -3.24
N PRO A 49 1.47 14.91 -4.13
CA PRO A 49 1.53 16.32 -3.80
C PRO A 49 0.59 16.65 -2.64
N GLU A 50 0.78 17.84 -2.06
CA GLU A 50 -0.14 18.38 -1.07
C GLU A 50 -1.57 18.36 -1.63
N ASN A 51 -2.51 17.93 -0.80
CA ASN A 51 -3.92 18.01 -1.12
C ASN A 51 -4.56 19.02 -0.18
N THR A 52 -5.17 20.06 -0.75
CA THR A 52 -5.90 21.10 -0.02
C THR A 52 -7.42 20.96 -0.19
N GLY A 53 -7.87 19.90 -0.87
CA GLY A 53 -9.28 19.61 -1.06
C GLY A 53 -9.97 19.33 0.27
N LYS A 54 -11.10 20.01 0.49
CA LYS A 54 -11.85 19.92 1.75
C LYS A 54 -12.26 18.48 2.09
N GLY A 55 -11.91 18.00 3.27
CA GLY A 55 -12.12 16.62 3.73
C GLY A 55 -11.08 15.60 3.25
N TRP A 56 -10.07 16.04 2.49
CA TRP A 56 -8.98 15.22 1.98
C TRP A 56 -7.63 15.92 2.18
N GLU A 57 -7.58 16.88 3.09
CA GLU A 57 -6.42 17.70 3.36
C GLU A 57 -5.26 16.85 3.86
N ARG A 58 -4.09 17.00 3.23
CA ARG A 58 -2.85 16.37 3.68
C ARG A 58 -1.64 17.11 3.12
N PRO A 59 -0.51 17.11 3.85
CA PRO A 59 0.75 17.57 3.31
C PRO A 59 1.20 16.72 2.11
N ALA A 60 2.16 17.24 1.35
CA ALA A 60 2.89 16.43 0.38
C ALA A 60 3.66 15.32 1.11
N GLY A 61 3.81 14.17 0.46
CA GLY A 61 4.49 13.02 1.05
C GLY A 61 4.48 11.80 0.14
N PHE A 62 4.90 10.68 0.70
CA PHE A 62 4.91 9.38 0.04
C PHE A 62 3.66 8.58 0.36
N GLY A 63 3.09 7.93 -0.65
CA GLY A 63 2.01 6.96 -0.48
C GLY A 63 2.39 5.61 -1.07
N ALA A 64 2.12 4.52 -0.35
CA ALA A 64 2.36 3.15 -0.80
C ALA A 64 1.09 2.32 -0.73
N ARG A 65 0.77 1.65 -1.84
CA ARG A 65 -0.36 0.72 -1.95
C ARG A 65 0.16 -0.70 -2.05
N ARG A 66 -0.47 -1.63 -1.35
CA ARG A 66 -0.16 -3.04 -1.49
C ARG A 66 -0.67 -3.63 -2.82
N THR A 67 0.11 -4.45 -3.49
CA THR A 67 -0.15 -4.96 -4.85
C THR A 67 -0.43 -6.46 -4.90
N ASP A 68 -0.01 -7.22 -3.90
CA ASP A 68 -0.11 -8.69 -3.84
C ASP A 68 -1.53 -9.24 -3.59
N GLY A 69 -2.52 -8.35 -3.48
CA GLY A 69 -3.92 -8.73 -3.30
C GLY A 69 -4.37 -8.92 -1.85
N ALA A 70 -3.47 -8.81 -0.86
CA ALA A 70 -3.86 -8.89 0.54
C ALA A 70 -4.87 -7.78 0.91
N ARG A 71 -5.83 -8.12 1.79
CA ARG A 71 -6.91 -7.23 2.22
C ARG A 71 -6.98 -7.16 3.73
N LEU A 72 -7.25 -5.97 4.26
CA LEU A 72 -7.51 -5.73 5.67
C LEU A 72 -8.86 -5.02 5.84
N ARG A 73 -9.58 -5.34 6.93
CA ARG A 73 -10.82 -4.67 7.32
C ARG A 73 -10.51 -3.32 7.96
N GLY A 74 -11.29 -2.27 7.63
CA GLY A 74 -11.13 -0.93 8.21
C GLY A 74 -9.78 -0.25 7.97
N CYS A 75 -9.02 -0.68 6.96
CA CYS A 75 -7.61 -0.35 6.80
C CYS A 75 -7.37 0.62 5.63
N ASP A 76 -7.24 1.91 5.93
CA ASP A 76 -6.83 2.96 4.99
C ASP A 76 -6.30 4.19 5.76
N ASP A 77 -5.02 4.54 5.60
CA ASP A 77 -4.44 5.75 6.19
C ASP A 77 -5.10 7.05 5.70
N PHE A 78 -5.73 7.02 4.52
CA PHE A 78 -6.30 8.19 3.88
C PHE A 78 -7.79 8.38 4.18
N ARG A 79 -8.44 7.46 4.90
CA ARG A 79 -9.89 7.54 5.12
C ARG A 79 -10.28 7.26 6.57
N PRO A 80 -10.66 8.28 7.34
CA PRO A 80 -11.41 8.08 8.57
C PRO A 80 -12.82 7.56 8.23
N GLY A 81 -13.30 6.53 8.95
CA GLY A 81 -14.73 6.30 9.15
C GLY A 81 -15.55 5.72 7.98
N LEU A 82 -14.98 4.82 7.18
CA LEU A 82 -15.73 4.10 6.14
C LEU A 82 -15.86 2.62 6.53
N ASP A 83 -17.08 2.19 6.90
CA ASP A 83 -17.49 0.84 7.34
C ASP A 83 -16.35 -0.18 7.47
N ASP A 84 -15.93 -0.41 8.72
CA ASP A 84 -14.83 -1.32 9.08
C ASP A 84 -15.06 -2.74 8.58
N ASN A 85 -16.28 -3.10 8.22
CA ASN A 85 -16.61 -4.45 7.77
C ASN A 85 -16.19 -4.77 6.32
N VAL A 86 -15.76 -3.79 5.52
CA VAL A 86 -15.39 -4.02 4.12
C VAL A 86 -13.87 -4.26 4.00
N PRO A 87 -13.41 -5.45 3.55
CA PRO A 87 -12.00 -5.68 3.26
C PRO A 87 -11.50 -4.75 2.15
N ARG A 88 -10.33 -4.14 2.37
CA ARG A 88 -9.69 -3.21 1.42
C ARG A 88 -8.22 -3.51 1.25
N THR A 89 -7.67 -3.03 0.13
CA THR A 89 -6.22 -3.08 -0.06
C THR A 89 -5.56 -2.07 0.88
N PRO A 90 -4.57 -2.48 1.69
CA PRO A 90 -3.83 -1.57 2.55
C PRO A 90 -3.21 -0.41 1.77
N TRP A 91 -3.35 0.78 2.32
CA TRP A 91 -2.77 2.01 1.78
C TRP A 91 -2.10 2.78 2.91
N ALA A 92 -0.79 3.05 2.73
CA ALA A 92 0.07 3.71 3.70
C ALA A 92 0.48 5.09 3.20
N PHE A 93 0.61 6.06 4.13
CA PHE A 93 1.09 7.41 3.85
C PHE A 93 2.18 7.85 4.82
N GLY A 94 3.20 8.55 4.34
CA GLY A 94 4.22 9.17 5.20
C GLY A 94 4.63 10.53 4.64
N VAL A 95 4.81 11.52 5.51
CA VAL A 95 5.37 12.83 5.08
C VAL A 95 6.83 12.64 4.65
N THR A 96 7.53 11.74 5.35
CA THR A 96 8.87 11.28 5.01
C THR A 96 8.88 9.81 4.59
N LEU A 97 9.98 9.36 3.99
CA LEU A 97 10.16 7.94 3.66
C LEU A 97 10.17 7.07 4.93
N ALA A 98 10.82 7.54 6.00
CA ALA A 98 10.84 6.83 7.29
C ALA A 98 9.44 6.69 7.91
N ASP A 99 8.59 7.71 7.77
CA ASP A 99 7.19 7.61 8.20
C ASP A 99 6.45 6.54 7.40
N LEU A 100 6.67 6.49 6.09
CA LEU A 100 6.06 5.49 5.21
C LEU A 100 6.51 4.08 5.59
N GLU A 101 7.82 3.87 5.76
CA GLU A 101 8.40 2.57 6.16
C GLU A 101 7.81 2.07 7.47
N ARG A 102 7.69 2.97 8.47
CA ARG A 102 7.05 2.63 9.74
C ARG A 102 5.61 2.15 9.54
N ARG A 103 4.81 2.87 8.75
CA ARG A 103 3.41 2.50 8.51
C ARG A 103 3.26 1.22 7.70
N VAL A 104 4.12 0.99 6.71
CA VAL A 104 4.16 -0.27 5.96
C VAL A 104 4.48 -1.43 6.89
N THR A 105 5.44 -1.27 7.80
CA THR A 105 5.76 -2.28 8.82
C THR A 105 4.56 -2.57 9.73
N GLU A 106 3.81 -1.54 10.15
CA GLU A 106 2.59 -1.70 10.94
C GLU A 106 1.53 -2.51 10.17
N PHE A 107 1.30 -2.21 8.89
CA PHE A 107 0.38 -2.99 8.07
C PHE A 107 0.82 -4.43 7.86
N GLU A 108 2.11 -4.67 7.64
CA GLU A 108 2.64 -6.03 7.48
C GLU A 108 2.42 -6.87 8.74
N ALA A 109 2.61 -6.28 9.92
CA ALA A 109 2.29 -6.95 11.18
C ALA A 109 0.80 -7.27 11.32
N LEU A 110 -0.09 -6.35 10.91
CA LEU A 110 -1.54 -6.57 10.93
C LEU A 110 -1.97 -7.67 9.95
N ILE A 111 -1.40 -7.71 8.75
CA ILE A 111 -1.67 -8.76 7.75
C ILE A 111 -1.23 -10.12 8.30
N ALA A 112 -0.01 -10.20 8.84
CA ALA A 112 0.48 -11.44 9.43
C ALA A 112 -0.43 -11.94 10.57
N ALA A 113 -0.96 -11.03 11.39
CA ALA A 113 -1.90 -11.36 12.46
C ALA A 113 -3.25 -11.88 11.92
N GLU A 114 -3.81 -11.25 10.89
CA GLU A 114 -5.07 -11.68 10.25
C GLU A 114 -4.91 -13.04 9.55
N GLU A 115 -3.78 -13.27 8.89
CA GLU A 115 -3.46 -14.55 8.25
C GLU A 115 -3.28 -15.66 9.29
N ASP A 116 -2.62 -15.38 10.42
CA ASP A 116 -2.47 -16.34 11.51
C ASP A 116 -3.82 -16.65 12.17
N LEU A 117 -4.66 -15.63 12.39
CA LEU A 117 -6.03 -15.82 12.89
C LEU A 117 -6.84 -16.71 11.94
N THR A 118 -6.81 -16.41 10.65
CA THR A 118 -7.49 -17.20 9.61
C THR A 118 -7.01 -18.65 9.69
N ARG A 119 -5.70 -18.88 9.69
CA ARG A 119 -5.08 -20.21 9.77
C ARG A 119 -5.50 -20.99 11.02
N ARG A 120 -5.67 -20.32 12.17
CA ARG A 120 -6.14 -20.95 13.42
C ARG A 120 -7.62 -21.30 13.39
N LEU A 121 -8.44 -20.51 12.70
CA LEU A 121 -9.89 -20.69 12.64
C LEU A 121 -10.32 -21.69 11.56
N THR A 122 -9.64 -21.76 10.41
CA THR A 122 -10.02 -22.67 9.30
C THR A 122 -10.15 -24.14 9.73
N PRO A 123 -9.24 -24.73 10.53
CA PRO A 123 -9.37 -26.12 10.99
C PRO A 123 -10.55 -26.34 11.93
N ARG A 124 -10.97 -25.32 12.70
CA ARG A 124 -12.08 -25.43 13.66
C ARG A 124 -13.45 -25.39 12.99
N VAL A 125 -13.56 -24.66 11.88
CA VAL A 125 -14.81 -24.55 11.11
C VAL A 125 -15.03 -25.77 10.22
N TYR A 126 -13.97 -26.34 9.64
CA TYR A 126 -14.07 -27.52 8.74
C TYR A 126 -13.76 -28.87 9.41
N GLY A 127 -13.20 -28.87 10.63
CA GLY A 127 -12.91 -30.09 11.40
C GLY A 127 -14.05 -30.62 12.26
N GLY A 128 -15.16 -29.88 12.37
CA GLY A 128 -16.37 -30.27 13.12
C GLY A 128 -17.46 -30.94 12.27
N ILE A 129 -17.23 -31.14 10.97
CA ILE A 129 -18.10 -31.91 10.08
C ILE A 129 -17.42 -33.27 9.86
N ARG A 130 -17.51 -34.15 10.85
CA ARG A 130 -17.28 -35.60 10.69
C ARG A 130 -18.25 -36.35 11.57
#